data_AF-A0A962G038-F1
#
_entry.id   AF-A0A962G038-F1
#
_cell.length_a   1.000
_cell.length_b   1.000
_cell.length_c   1.000
_cell.angle_alpha   90.00
_cell.angle_beta   90.00
_cell.angle_gamma   90.00
#
_symmetry.space_group_name_H-M   'P 1'
#
loop_
_entity.id
_entity.type
_entity.pdbx_description
1 polymer ?
#
loop_
_entity_poly.entity_id
_entity_poly.type
_entity_poly.pdbx_seq_one_letter_code
_entity_poly.pdbx_strand_id
1 'polypeptide(L)' 'MRKFTDSELVVATHNAGKAREIADLLGPYISTFYTAGELGLPEPEETESTFAGNARL' A
#
# COMPACT_ATOMS: atom_id res chain seq x y z
N MET A 1 -13.82 11.03 -10.06
CA MET A 1 -12.50 10.54 -9.60
C MET A 1 -12.04 11.44 -8.47
N ARG A 2 -11.77 10.89 -7.27
CA ARG A 2 -11.28 11.69 -6.13
C ARG A 2 -9.80 11.98 -6.34
N LYS A 3 -9.37 13.23 -6.15
CA LYS A 3 -7.94 13.56 -6.07
C LYS A 3 -7.42 13.13 -4.70
N PHE A 4 -6.27 12.46 -4.69
CA PHE A 4 -5.52 12.23 -3.47
C PHE A 4 -4.86 13.54 -3.05
N THR A 5 -5.06 13.97 -1.81
CA THR A 5 -4.59 15.27 -1.30
C THR A 5 -3.79 15.14 0.00
N ASP A 6 -3.66 13.91 0.51
CA ASP A 6 -2.97 13.62 1.75
C ASP A 6 -1.47 13.46 1.49
N SER A 7 -0.64 13.68 2.51
CA SER A 7 0.82 13.56 2.41
C SER A 7 1.35 12.18 2.85
N GLU A 8 0.46 11.33 3.35
CA GLU A 8 0.78 10.02 3.94
C GLU A 8 0.05 8.93 3.19
N LEU A 9 0.73 7.81 2.92
CA LEU A 9 0.16 6.66 2.21
C LEU A 9 0.54 5.35 2.91
N VAL A 10 -0.46 4.52 3.20
CA VAL A 10 -0.23 3.14 3.65
C VAL A 10 -0.18 2.22 2.44
N VAL A 11 0.91 1.46 2.31
CA VAL A 11 1.05 0.36 1.35
C VAL A 11 0.64 -0.92 2.06
N ALA A 12 -0.45 -1.53 1.61
CA ALA A 12 -1.04 -2.75 2.18
C ALA A 12 -0.18 -4.00 1.90
N THR A 13 1.05 -4.02 2.42
CA THR A 13 1.99 -5.14 2.32
C THR A 13 2.83 -5.25 3.57
N HIS A 14 3.16 -6.48 3.98
CA HIS A 14 4.20 -6.76 4.97
C HIS A 14 5.61 -6.82 4.36
N ASN A 15 5.73 -6.74 3.03
CA ASN A 15 7.00 -6.84 2.34
C ASN A 15 7.65 -5.45 2.21
N ALA A 16 8.67 -5.21 3.05
CA ALA A 16 9.44 -3.97 3.04
C ALA A 16 10.13 -3.68 1.68
N GLY A 17 10.50 -4.70 0.92
CA GLY A 17 11.07 -4.54 -0.42
C GLY A 17 10.08 -3.93 -1.41
N LYS A 18 8.84 -4.45 -1.47
CA LYS A 18 7.77 -3.89 -2.31
C LYS A 18 7.43 -2.45 -1.92
N ALA A 19 7.34 -2.19 -0.62
CA ALA A 19 7.03 -0.86 -0.11
C ALA A 19 8.09 0.17 -0.52
N ARG A 20 9.37 -0.21 -0.48
CA ARG A 20 10.47 0.64 -0.92
C ARG A 20 10.37 0.98 -2.41
N GLU A 21 10.10 0.00 -3.26
CA GLU A 21 9.94 0.25 -4.71
C GLU A 21 8.78 1.21 -5.00
N ILE A 22 7.66 1.10 -4.28
CA ILE A 22 6.51 2.01 -4.42
C ILE A 22 6.86 3.42 -3.92
N ALA A 23 7.57 3.53 -2.79
CA ALA A 23 8.03 4.81 -2.26
C ALA A 23 8.99 5.52 -3.22
N ASP A 24 9.91 4.78 -3.85
CA ASP A 24 10.84 5.32 -4.85
C ASP A 24 10.09 5.88 -6.08
N LEU A 25 8.98 5.25 -6.48
CA LEU A 25 8.16 5.72 -7.61
C LEU A 25 7.27 6.92 -7.26
N LEU A 26 6.73 6.96 -6.05
CA LEU A 26 5.70 7.94 -5.65
C LEU A 26 6.22 9.06 -4.74
N GLY A 27 7.48 9.00 -4.32
CA GLY A 27 8.13 9.95 -3.41
C GLY A 27 8.04 11.43 -3.81
N PRO A 28 7.98 11.82 -5.10
CA PRO A 28 7.73 13.22 -5.46
C PRO A 28 6.33 13.75 -5.09
N TYR A 29 5.38 12.85 -4.81
CA TYR A 29 3.97 13.20 -4.57
C TYR A 29 3.53 12.96 -3.12
N ILE A 30 4.15 11.99 -2.44
CA ILE A 30 3.80 11.56 -1.09
C ILE A 30 5.02 11.69 -0.19
N SER A 31 4.85 12.33 0.96
CA SER A 31 5.95 12.61 1.90
C SER A 31 6.29 11.41 2.80
N THR A 32 5.28 10.63 3.19
CA THR A 32 5.45 9.54 4.15
C THR A 32 4.76 8.28 3.68
N PHE A 33 5.47 7.16 3.74
CA PHE A 33 4.95 5.83 3.45
C PHE A 33 4.98 4.97 4.71
N TYR A 34 3.91 4.22 4.93
CA TYR A 34 3.83 3.19 5.96
C TYR A 34 3.51 1.86 5.31
N THR A 35 4.05 0.77 5.86
CA THR A 35 3.65 -0.59 5.50
C THR A 35 2.58 -1.10 6.45
N ALA A 36 1.78 -2.06 5.99
CA ALA A 36 0.85 -2.77 6.87
C ALA A 36 1.58 -3.41 8.06
N GLY A 37 2.79 -3.94 7.83
CA GLY A 37 3.61 -4.56 8.87
C GLY A 37 4.13 -3.61 9.94
N GLU A 38 4.56 -2.41 9.57
CA GLU A 38 4.98 -1.38 10.54
C GLU A 38 3.82 -0.95 11.45
N LEU A 39 2.60 -0.98 10.92
CA LEU A 39 1.39 -0.63 11.65
C LEU A 39 0.76 -1.83 12.39
N GLY A 40 1.32 -3.03 12.25
CA GLY A 40 0.78 -4.25 12.87
C GLY A 40 -0.61 -4.64 12.35
N LEU A 41 -0.93 -4.28 11.11
CA LEU A 41 -2.22 -4.61 10.48
C LEU A 41 -2.21 -6.07 10.00
N PRO A 42 -3.32 -6.81 10.15
CA PRO A 42 -3.39 -8.18 9.66
C PRO A 42 -3.38 -8.24 8.12
N GLU A 43 -2.92 -9.35 7.55
CA GLU A 43 -3.12 -9.64 6.12
C GLU A 43 -4.59 -10.00 5.86
N PRO A 44 -5.23 -9.42 4.82
CA PRO A 44 -6.54 -9.86 4.40
C PRO A 44 -6.48 -11.26 3.78
N GLU A 45 -7.58 -12.01 3.86
CA GLU A 45 -7.70 -13.28 3.14
C GLU A 45 -7.82 -13.02 1.63
N GLU A 46 -6.92 -13.61 0.83
CA GLU A 46 -6.95 -13.53 -0.64
C GLU A 46 -7.99 -14.49 -1.24
N THR A 47 -9.27 -14.14 -1.11
CA THR A 47 -10.40 -15.01 -1.51
C THR A 47 -10.86 -14.84 -2.95
N GLU A 48 -10.36 -13.82 -3.66
CA GLU A 48 -10.78 -13.52 -5.02
C GLU A 48 -9.96 -14.31 -6.06
N SER A 49 -10.60 -14.59 -7.20
CA SER A 49 -9.98 -15.34 -8.31
C SER A 49 -9.09 -14.48 -9.22
N THR A 50 -8.95 -13.18 -8.93
CA THR A 50 -8.19 -12.24 -9.75
C THR A 50 -7.28 -11.37 -8.90
N PHE A 51 -6.13 -10.99 -9.45
CA PHE A 51 -5.20 -10.07 -8.78
C PHE A 51 -5.86 -8.74 -8.41
N ALA A 52 -6.70 -8.20 -9.29
CA ALA A 52 -7.43 -6.96 -9.04
C ALA A 52 -8.52 -7.12 -7.95
N GLY A 53 -9.08 -8.33 -7.80
CA GLY A 53 -9.98 -8.67 -6.71
C GLY A 53 -9.24 -8.67 -5.36
N ASN A 54 -8.13 -9.43 -5.26
CA ASN A 54 -7.34 -9.49 -4.03
C ASN A 54 -6.75 -8.13 -3.63
N ALA A 55 -6.37 -7.29 -4.61
CA ALA A 55 -5.86 -5.94 -4.33
C ALA A 55 -6.92 -4.95 -3.78
N ARG A 56 -8.20 -5.32 -3.77
CA ARG A 56 -9.30 -4.49 -3.21
C ARG A 56 -9.71 -4.92 -1.80
N LEU A 57 -9.31 -6.11 -1.37
CA LEU A 57 -9.58 -6.67 -0.04
C LEU A 57 -8.67 -6.01 1.00
#